data_AF-A0A366EW65-F1
#
_entry.id   AF-A0A366EW65-F1
#
_cell.length_a   1.000
_cell.length_b   1.000
_cell.length_c   1.000
_cell.angle_alpha   90.00
_cell.angle_beta   90.00
_cell.angle_gamma   90.00
#
_symmetry.space_group_name_H-M   'P 1'
#
loop_
_entity.id
_entity.type
_entity.pdbx_description
1 polymer ?
#
loop_
_entity_poly.entity_id
_entity_poly.type
_entity_poly.pdbx_seq_one_letter_code
_entity_poly.pdbx_strand_id
1 'polypeptide(L)'
;MISVELQREYYQALVEKRSEYEGVFYVGVKTTGVFCRPTCPARKPKFENCEFYGTAQQALLASFRPCKRCKPLSHPNSISDVVKMLVEAVEENPEKRWKDKDFQELSIDASTARRHFKRRFGMTFVEYARARRMGIAMKHIRSGSMVMDAQLSTGYESSSGFRDAFSRIMGTAPALSHQQHILKAAWIDTKLGPMIGISDEEALYLLEFVDRRGLEKEVERLREKTKAAIVPGSTEPLRSIEKKLNAYFDGALSSFQTILKIIGTPFQQKVWRELQRIPYGQTRSYTEIAENISSPAAVRAVARANGCNQLAIIIPCHRVIRANGDLAGYAGGLNRKKWLIEHESMMNEGITPDLKL
;
A
#
# COMPACT_ATOMS: atom_id res chain seq x y z
N MET A 1 4.07 -14.43 2.35
CA MET A 1 5.28 -14.08 1.56
C MET A 1 5.79 -15.38 1.00
N ILE A 2 6.21 -15.40 -0.26
CA ILE A 2 6.96 -16.52 -0.83
C ILE A 2 8.20 -16.69 0.05
N SER A 3 8.44 -17.90 0.57
CA SER A 3 9.58 -18.15 1.48
C SER A 3 10.90 -17.80 0.81
N VAL A 4 11.97 -17.57 1.58
CA VAL A 4 13.27 -17.22 0.99
C VAL A 4 13.77 -18.34 0.08
N GLU A 5 13.51 -19.59 0.44
CA GLU A 5 13.79 -20.77 -0.37
C GLU A 5 13.04 -20.71 -1.69
N LEU A 6 11.73 -20.44 -1.65
CA LEU A 6 10.88 -20.37 -2.84
C LEU A 6 11.20 -19.13 -3.71
N GLN A 7 11.65 -18.03 -3.12
CA GLN A 7 12.16 -16.87 -3.87
C GLN A 7 13.43 -17.22 -4.64
N ARG A 8 14.35 -18.00 -4.05
CA ARG A 8 15.55 -18.48 -4.74
C ARG A 8 15.19 -19.43 -5.88
N GLU A 9 14.24 -20.32 -5.66
CA GLU A 9 13.69 -21.20 -6.70
C GLU A 9 13.08 -20.41 -7.86
N TYR A 10 12.20 -19.44 -7.56
CA TYR A 10 11.61 -18.57 -8.58
C TYR A 10 12.66 -17.73 -9.32
N TYR A 11 13.72 -17.30 -8.63
CA TYR A 11 14.82 -16.62 -9.28
C TYR A 11 15.58 -17.52 -10.25
N GLN A 12 15.86 -18.77 -9.86
CA GLN A 12 16.50 -19.73 -10.74
C GLN A 12 15.62 -20.03 -11.95
N ALA A 13 14.32 -20.29 -11.75
CA ALA A 13 13.34 -20.48 -12.82
C ALA A 13 13.28 -19.27 -13.77
N LEU A 14 13.37 -18.06 -13.23
CA LEU A 14 13.43 -16.84 -14.02
C LEU A 14 14.71 -16.75 -14.86
N VAL A 15 15.87 -17.06 -14.29
CA VAL A 15 17.18 -17.01 -15.00
C VAL A 15 17.20 -18.03 -16.14
N GLU A 16 16.75 -19.25 -15.86
CA GLU A 16 16.71 -20.37 -16.79
C GLU A 16 15.53 -20.31 -17.77
N LYS A 17 14.58 -19.38 -17.57
CA LYS A 17 13.35 -19.21 -18.38
C LYS A 17 12.48 -20.48 -18.42
N ARG A 18 12.36 -21.16 -17.29
CA ARG A 18 11.53 -22.36 -17.11
C ARG A 18 10.05 -22.05 -17.42
N SER A 19 9.48 -22.73 -18.41
CA SER A 19 8.10 -22.52 -18.87
C SER A 19 7.07 -23.17 -17.96
N GLU A 20 7.45 -24.19 -17.20
CA GLU A 20 6.62 -24.87 -16.20
C GLU A 20 6.20 -23.94 -15.05
N TYR A 21 6.89 -22.82 -14.85
CA TYR A 21 6.49 -21.78 -13.88
C TYR A 21 5.57 -20.70 -14.49
N GLU A 22 5.21 -20.79 -15.77
CA GLU A 22 4.27 -19.82 -16.37
C GLU A 22 2.94 -19.81 -15.61
N GLY A 23 2.54 -18.62 -15.16
CA GLY A 23 1.34 -18.43 -14.33
C GLY A 23 1.52 -18.75 -12.84
N VAL A 24 2.63 -19.38 -12.44
CA VAL A 24 2.95 -19.67 -11.02
C VAL A 24 3.42 -18.42 -10.29
N PHE A 25 4.25 -17.61 -10.94
CA PHE A 25 4.73 -16.35 -10.36
C PHE A 25 4.94 -15.24 -11.40
N TYR A 26 5.00 -14.02 -10.90
CA TYR A 26 5.45 -12.83 -11.60
C TYR A 26 6.63 -12.24 -10.84
N VAL A 27 7.66 -11.78 -11.57
CA VAL A 27 8.79 -11.06 -10.97
C VAL A 27 8.62 -9.56 -11.17
N GLY A 28 8.61 -8.79 -10.10
CA GLY A 28 8.81 -7.35 -10.11
C GLY A 28 10.30 -7.00 -10.04
N VAL A 29 10.76 -6.12 -10.93
CA VAL A 29 12.15 -5.65 -10.99
C VAL A 29 12.27 -4.25 -10.39
N LYS A 30 12.81 -4.14 -9.17
CA LYS A 30 12.84 -2.89 -8.38
C LYS A 30 13.47 -1.71 -9.13
N THR A 31 14.59 -1.95 -9.80
CA THR A 31 15.35 -0.92 -10.53
C THR A 31 14.60 -0.32 -11.71
N THR A 32 13.75 -1.10 -12.37
CA THR A 32 13.02 -0.65 -13.57
C THR A 32 11.55 -0.34 -13.29
N GLY A 33 11.02 -0.80 -12.16
CA GLY A 33 9.60 -0.74 -11.84
C GLY A 33 8.73 -1.57 -12.78
N VAL A 34 9.28 -2.60 -13.42
CA VAL A 34 8.58 -3.47 -14.38
C VAL A 34 8.34 -4.83 -13.76
N PHE A 35 7.18 -5.44 -13.98
CA PHE A 35 7.00 -6.87 -13.70
C PHE A 35 6.90 -7.72 -14.97
N CYS A 36 7.37 -8.96 -14.87
CA CYS A 36 7.57 -9.90 -15.96
C CYS A 36 7.04 -11.29 -15.61
N ARG A 37 6.81 -12.09 -16.66
CA ARG A 37 6.61 -13.55 -16.55
C ARG A 37 7.98 -14.27 -16.44
N PRO A 38 8.02 -15.53 -15.98
CA PRO A 38 9.25 -16.31 -15.83
C PRO A 38 10.04 -16.46 -17.14
N THR A 39 9.34 -16.68 -18.26
CA THR A 39 9.96 -16.87 -19.59
C THR A 39 10.35 -15.57 -20.30
N CYS A 40 10.22 -14.40 -19.64
CA CYS A 40 10.46 -13.11 -20.28
C CYS A 40 11.86 -13.03 -20.94
N PRO A 41 11.96 -12.60 -22.21
CA PRO A 41 13.23 -12.54 -22.94
C PRO A 41 14.12 -11.34 -22.54
N ALA A 42 13.66 -10.49 -21.62
CA ALA A 42 14.46 -9.37 -21.13
C ALA A 42 15.73 -9.85 -20.39
N ARG A 43 16.74 -8.97 -20.32
CA ARG A 43 17.93 -9.19 -19.49
C ARG A 43 17.50 -9.46 -18.04
N LYS A 44 18.06 -10.51 -17.45
CA LYS A 44 17.67 -10.94 -16.10
C LYS A 44 18.28 -10.00 -15.05
N PRO A 45 17.47 -9.48 -14.10
CA PRO A 45 17.98 -8.66 -13.01
C PRO A 45 18.79 -9.49 -12.00
N LYS A 46 19.56 -8.82 -11.13
CA LYS A 46 20.15 -9.45 -9.95
C LYS A 46 19.05 -9.86 -8.96
N PHE A 47 19.29 -10.92 -8.18
CA PHE A 47 18.34 -11.41 -7.16
C PHE A 47 17.90 -10.31 -6.19
N GLU A 48 18.85 -9.51 -5.69
CA GLU A 48 18.59 -8.39 -4.78
C GLU A 48 17.61 -7.33 -5.34
N ASN A 49 17.40 -7.31 -6.66
CA ASN A 49 16.51 -6.40 -7.37
C ASN A 49 15.18 -7.05 -7.78
N CYS A 50 14.92 -8.28 -7.34
CA CYS A 50 13.71 -9.03 -7.63
C CYS A 50 12.76 -9.01 -6.42
N GLU A 51 11.48 -8.88 -6.72
CA GLU A 51 10.37 -9.22 -5.82
C GLU A 51 9.46 -10.20 -6.57
N PHE A 52 8.86 -11.15 -5.87
CA PHE A 52 8.04 -12.18 -6.49
C PHE A 52 6.60 -12.09 -6.02
N TYR A 53 5.66 -12.35 -6.92
CA TYR A 53 4.22 -12.27 -6.68
C TYR A 53 3.52 -13.50 -7.25
N GLY A 54 2.53 -14.03 -6.54
CA GLY A 54 1.72 -15.14 -7.05
C GLY A 54 0.72 -14.70 -8.12
N THR A 55 0.34 -13.41 -8.15
CA THR A 55 -0.61 -12.89 -9.14
C THR A 55 -0.17 -11.57 -9.76
N ALA A 56 -0.63 -11.32 -10.99
CA ALA A 56 -0.43 -10.02 -11.64
C ALA A 56 -1.06 -8.87 -10.84
N GLN A 57 -2.17 -9.12 -10.14
CA GLN A 57 -2.80 -8.15 -9.25
C GLN A 57 -1.84 -7.64 -8.18
N GLN A 58 -1.16 -8.57 -7.50
CA GLN A 58 -0.20 -8.23 -6.45
C GLN A 58 0.95 -7.38 -7.02
N ALA A 59 1.50 -7.73 -8.18
CA ALA A 59 2.55 -6.96 -8.83
C ALA A 59 2.08 -5.54 -9.24
N LEU A 60 0.85 -5.41 -9.73
CA LEU A 60 0.27 -4.13 -10.13
C LEU A 60 -0.03 -3.23 -8.92
N LEU A 61 -0.54 -3.80 -7.82
CA LEU A 61 -0.76 -3.10 -6.55
C LEU A 61 0.56 -2.71 -5.87
N ALA A 62 1.64 -3.49 -6.11
CA ALA A 62 3.01 -3.11 -5.78
C ALA A 62 3.63 -2.10 -6.77
N SER A 63 2.77 -1.49 -7.59
CA SER A 63 3.09 -0.41 -8.52
C SER A 63 4.07 -0.77 -9.62
N PHE A 64 4.28 -2.05 -9.93
CA PHE A 64 5.06 -2.43 -11.10
C PHE A 64 4.22 -2.30 -12.37
N ARG A 65 4.80 -1.71 -13.41
CA ARG A 65 4.17 -1.67 -14.74
C ARG A 65 4.34 -3.01 -15.46
N PRO A 66 3.37 -3.42 -16.29
CA PRO A 66 3.53 -4.60 -17.11
C PRO A 66 4.69 -4.44 -18.11
N CYS A 67 5.51 -5.49 -18.24
CA CYS A 67 6.58 -5.52 -19.20
C CYS A 67 6.07 -5.40 -20.64
N LYS A 68 6.63 -4.47 -21.42
CA LYS A 68 6.30 -4.31 -22.84
C LYS A 68 6.81 -5.47 -23.72
N ARG A 69 7.82 -6.21 -23.25
CA ARG A 69 8.41 -7.35 -24.00
C ARG A 69 7.60 -8.63 -23.84
N CYS A 70 7.41 -9.13 -22.62
CA CYS A 70 6.65 -10.35 -22.39
C CYS A 70 5.14 -10.13 -22.26
N LYS A 71 4.68 -8.86 -22.25
CA LYS A 71 3.27 -8.45 -22.14
C LYS A 71 2.53 -9.30 -21.11
N PRO A 72 2.89 -9.22 -19.81
CA PRO A 72 2.50 -10.21 -18.81
C PRO A 72 0.98 -10.32 -18.66
N LEU A 73 0.24 -9.27 -18.99
CA LEU A 73 -1.22 -9.23 -18.95
C LEU A 73 -1.90 -9.84 -20.18
N SER A 74 -1.16 -10.13 -21.25
CA SER A 74 -1.67 -10.54 -22.56
C SER A 74 -1.62 -12.05 -22.85
N HIS A 75 -2.04 -12.90 -21.91
CA HIS A 75 -2.11 -14.35 -22.17
C HIS A 75 -3.16 -14.69 -23.25
N PRO A 76 -2.99 -15.75 -24.07
CA PRO A 76 -3.71 -15.98 -25.33
C PRO A 76 -5.22 -16.21 -25.23
N ASN A 77 -5.76 -16.57 -24.05
CA ASN A 77 -7.22 -16.69 -23.87
C ASN A 77 -7.82 -15.32 -23.51
N SER A 78 -7.99 -14.51 -24.56
CA SER A 78 -8.83 -13.30 -24.68
C SER A 78 -8.73 -12.29 -23.53
N ILE A 79 -7.83 -11.30 -23.65
CA ILE A 79 -8.09 -10.02 -22.98
C ILE A 79 -9.28 -9.38 -23.73
N SER A 80 -10.36 -9.06 -23.03
CA SER A 80 -11.39 -8.18 -23.59
C SER A 80 -10.73 -6.86 -24.02
N ASP A 81 -10.95 -6.40 -25.25
CA ASP A 81 -10.31 -5.17 -25.78
C ASP A 81 -10.41 -3.98 -24.83
N VAL A 82 -11.53 -3.89 -24.11
CA VAL A 82 -11.77 -2.94 -23.01
C VAL A 82 -10.63 -2.94 -21.98
N VAL A 83 -10.21 -4.11 -21.48
CA VAL A 83 -9.16 -4.21 -20.46
C VAL A 83 -7.81 -3.79 -21.03
N LYS A 84 -7.53 -4.11 -22.29
CA LYS A 84 -6.29 -3.71 -22.97
C LYS A 84 -6.23 -2.19 -23.12
N MET A 85 -7.30 -1.58 -23.64
CA MET A 85 -7.42 -0.12 -23.77
C MET A 85 -7.24 0.59 -22.43
N LEU A 86 -7.86 0.08 -21.36
CA LEU A 86 -7.74 0.66 -20.03
C LEU A 86 -6.29 0.59 -19.49
N VAL A 87 -5.61 -0.55 -19.67
CA VAL A 87 -4.20 -0.68 -19.27
C VAL A 87 -3.33 0.29 -20.06
N GLU A 88 -3.51 0.38 -21.38
CA GLU A 88 -2.76 1.27 -22.27
C GLU A 88 -2.96 2.74 -21.87
N ALA A 89 -4.21 3.16 -21.65
CA ALA A 89 -4.52 4.54 -21.29
C ALA A 89 -3.89 4.98 -19.96
N VAL A 90 -3.82 4.08 -18.96
CA VAL A 90 -3.11 4.33 -17.70
C VAL A 90 -1.60 4.41 -17.92
N GLU A 91 -1.03 3.54 -18.74
CA GLU A 91 0.42 3.54 -18.98
C GLU A 91 0.89 4.73 -19.84
N GLU A 92 0.03 5.29 -20.68
CA GLU A 92 0.27 6.54 -21.40
C GLU A 92 0.20 7.77 -20.49
N ASN A 93 -0.72 7.77 -19.51
CA ASN A 93 -0.94 8.89 -18.60
C ASN A 93 -0.93 8.44 -17.12
N PRO A 94 0.20 7.94 -16.59
CA PRO A 94 0.21 7.25 -15.31
C PRO A 94 0.10 8.18 -14.08
N GLU A 95 0.29 9.49 -14.27
CA GLU A 95 0.06 10.51 -13.24
C GLU A 95 -1.41 10.98 -13.18
N LYS A 96 -2.23 10.64 -14.18
CA LYS A 96 -3.62 11.12 -14.31
C LYS A 96 -4.49 10.65 -13.13
N ARG A 97 -5.32 11.57 -12.62
CA ARG A 97 -6.40 11.25 -11.68
C ARG A 97 -7.67 10.91 -12.48
N TRP A 98 -7.93 9.61 -12.60
CA TRP A 98 -9.09 9.09 -13.33
C TRP A 98 -10.41 9.37 -12.60
N LYS A 99 -11.39 9.89 -13.35
CA LYS A 99 -12.75 10.24 -12.96
C LYS A 99 -13.74 9.55 -13.91
N ASP A 100 -15.02 9.57 -13.55
CA ASP A 100 -16.06 8.89 -14.33
C ASP A 100 -16.20 9.46 -15.75
N LYS A 101 -15.94 10.76 -15.94
CA LYS A 101 -15.90 11.41 -17.26
C LYS A 101 -14.83 10.81 -18.20
N ASP A 102 -13.70 10.35 -17.66
CA ASP A 102 -12.61 9.82 -18.49
C ASP A 102 -12.99 8.50 -19.18
N PHE A 103 -13.92 7.73 -18.62
CA PHE A 103 -14.44 6.52 -19.26
C PHE A 103 -15.35 6.85 -20.45
N GLN A 104 -16.11 7.95 -20.34
CA GLN A 104 -16.95 8.44 -21.44
C GLN A 104 -16.10 8.86 -22.63
N GLU A 105 -14.96 9.53 -22.38
CA GLU A 105 -13.99 9.91 -23.42
C GLU A 105 -13.37 8.69 -24.12
N LEU A 106 -13.23 7.57 -23.42
CA LEU A 106 -12.79 6.29 -23.99
C LEU A 106 -13.92 5.49 -24.67
N SER A 107 -15.14 6.04 -24.73
CA SER A 107 -16.34 5.35 -25.24
C SER A 107 -16.64 4.03 -24.51
N ILE A 108 -16.33 3.96 -23.21
CA ILE A 108 -16.57 2.78 -22.37
C ILE A 108 -17.47 3.18 -21.20
N ASP A 109 -18.54 2.41 -20.97
CA ASP A 109 -19.31 2.56 -19.74
C ASP A 109 -18.45 2.24 -18.50
N ALA A 110 -18.41 3.16 -17.53
CA ALA A 110 -17.57 3.03 -16.35
C ALA A 110 -17.90 1.77 -15.53
N SER A 111 -19.16 1.35 -15.47
CA SER A 111 -19.56 0.14 -14.75
C SER A 111 -19.03 -1.13 -15.45
N THR A 112 -19.08 -1.14 -16.78
CA THR A 112 -18.55 -2.21 -17.64
C THR A 112 -17.03 -2.29 -17.54
N ALA A 113 -16.33 -1.16 -17.66
CA ALA A 113 -14.87 -1.07 -17.43
C ALA A 113 -14.47 -1.67 -16.08
N ARG A 114 -15.13 -1.21 -15.00
CA ARG A 114 -14.86 -1.69 -13.63
C ARG A 114 -15.11 -3.18 -13.49
N ARG A 115 -16.22 -3.70 -14.04
CA ARG A 115 -16.59 -5.12 -13.97
C ARG A 115 -15.59 -6.00 -14.73
N HIS A 116 -15.23 -5.63 -15.95
CA HIS A 116 -14.27 -6.39 -16.76
C HIS A 116 -12.89 -6.41 -16.11
N PHE A 117 -12.42 -5.26 -15.66
CA PHE A 117 -11.12 -5.14 -14.99
C PHE A 117 -11.10 -5.94 -13.67
N LYS A 118 -12.16 -5.83 -12.84
CA LYS A 118 -12.28 -6.57 -11.58
C LYS A 118 -12.38 -8.08 -11.78
N ARG A 119 -13.14 -8.54 -12.78
CA ARG A 119 -13.22 -9.97 -13.12
C ARG A 119 -11.86 -10.53 -13.52
N ARG A 120 -11.06 -9.77 -14.27
CA ARG A 120 -9.79 -10.24 -14.82
C ARG A 120 -8.62 -10.16 -13.84
N PHE A 121 -8.56 -9.10 -13.04
CA PHE A 121 -7.42 -8.78 -12.18
C PHE A 121 -7.75 -8.78 -10.69
N GLY A 122 -8.98 -9.08 -10.27
CA GLY A 122 -9.37 -9.07 -8.85
C GLY A 122 -9.35 -7.69 -8.17
N MET A 123 -9.02 -6.62 -8.91
CA MET A 123 -8.97 -5.23 -8.46
C MET A 123 -9.72 -4.32 -9.43
N THR A 124 -10.08 -3.13 -8.98
CA THR A 124 -10.70 -2.09 -9.80
C THR A 124 -9.68 -1.35 -10.65
N PHE A 125 -10.11 -0.79 -11.77
CA PHE A 125 -9.29 0.08 -12.61
C PHE A 125 -8.70 1.27 -11.82
N VAL A 126 -9.48 1.85 -10.92
CA VAL A 126 -9.05 3.00 -10.12
C VAL A 126 -7.96 2.61 -9.11
N GLU A 127 -8.02 1.41 -8.54
CA GLU A 127 -6.94 0.87 -7.69
C GLU A 127 -5.65 0.69 -8.50
N TYR A 128 -5.75 0.14 -9.71
CA TYR A 128 -4.60 0.02 -10.61
C TYR A 128 -3.99 1.39 -10.95
N ALA A 129 -4.80 2.34 -11.44
CA ALA A 129 -4.32 3.66 -11.80
C ALA A 129 -3.72 4.42 -10.60
N ARG A 130 -4.29 4.26 -9.40
CA ARG A 130 -3.72 4.81 -8.16
C ARG A 130 -2.37 4.17 -7.85
N ALA A 131 -2.29 2.84 -7.84
CA ALA A 131 -1.04 2.13 -7.54
C ALA A 131 0.05 2.56 -8.52
N ARG A 132 -0.24 2.70 -9.82
CA ARG A 132 0.72 3.20 -10.82
C ARG A 132 1.19 4.62 -10.53
N ARG A 133 0.26 5.53 -10.23
CA ARG A 133 0.60 6.91 -9.84
C ARG A 133 1.49 6.96 -8.59
N MET A 134 1.12 6.22 -7.54
CA MET A 134 1.90 6.15 -6.30
C MET A 134 3.30 5.58 -6.55
N GLY A 135 3.42 4.56 -7.41
CA GLY A 135 4.71 4.00 -7.79
C GLY A 135 5.63 4.99 -8.49
N ILE A 136 5.08 5.93 -9.26
CA ILE A 136 5.89 7.00 -9.89
C ILE A 136 6.43 7.95 -8.83
N ALA A 137 5.58 8.42 -7.93
CA ALA A 137 6.00 9.27 -6.82
C ALA A 137 7.10 8.62 -5.96
N MET A 138 7.03 7.29 -5.81
CA MET A 138 7.92 6.52 -4.92
C MET A 138 9.05 5.79 -5.64
N LYS A 139 9.15 5.88 -6.98
CA LYS A 139 10.11 5.13 -7.80
C LYS A 139 11.55 5.32 -7.33
N HIS A 140 11.89 6.56 -6.96
CA HIS A 140 13.23 6.93 -6.51
C HIS A 140 13.54 6.47 -5.07
N ILE A 141 12.51 6.27 -4.25
CA ILE A 141 12.65 5.63 -2.92
C ILE A 141 12.99 4.15 -3.11
N ARG A 142 12.23 3.48 -3.99
CA ARG A 142 12.39 2.04 -4.26
C ARG A 142 13.74 1.69 -4.90
N SER A 143 14.36 2.62 -5.63
CA SER A 143 15.70 2.41 -6.19
C SER A 143 16.84 2.63 -5.20
N GLY A 144 16.56 2.82 -3.91
CA GLY A 144 17.57 2.96 -2.86
C GLY A 144 18.42 4.22 -3.00
N SER A 145 17.94 5.20 -3.76
CA SER A 145 18.70 6.41 -4.06
C SER A 145 18.63 7.34 -2.85
N MET A 146 19.58 7.17 -1.92
CA MET A 146 19.91 8.16 -0.89
C MET A 146 20.44 9.45 -1.55
N VAL A 147 19.56 10.25 -2.17
CA VAL A 147 19.93 11.53 -2.81
C VAL A 147 19.62 12.71 -1.89
N MET A 148 19.51 12.50 -0.57
CA MET A 148 19.18 13.59 0.36
C MET A 148 20.33 14.09 1.20
N ASP A 149 21.32 13.26 1.54
CA ASP A 149 22.39 13.72 2.44
C ASP A 149 23.40 14.66 1.75
N ALA A 150 23.45 14.69 0.42
CA ALA A 150 24.35 15.55 -0.34
C ALA A 150 23.78 16.91 -0.76
N GLN A 151 22.46 17.15 -0.61
CA GLN A 151 21.79 18.33 -1.18
C GLN A 151 21.16 19.26 -0.14
N LEU A 152 21.19 18.90 1.15
CA LEU A 152 20.70 19.76 2.23
C LEU A 152 21.79 20.68 2.81
N SER A 153 23.09 20.41 2.57
CA SER A 153 24.21 21.22 3.04
C SER A 153 24.58 22.38 2.12
N THR A 154 24.14 22.35 0.86
CA THR A 154 24.40 23.41 -0.12
C THR A 154 23.07 23.98 -0.57
N GLY A 155 22.82 25.27 -0.29
CA GLY A 155 21.61 26.01 -0.64
C GLY A 155 21.39 26.18 -2.15
N TYR A 156 21.23 25.08 -2.87
CA TYR A 156 20.88 25.04 -4.28
C TYR A 156 19.77 24.01 -4.55
N GLU A 157 18.93 24.37 -5.51
CA GLU A 157 17.73 23.69 -5.98
C GLU A 157 17.93 22.19 -6.22
N SER A 158 17.59 21.35 -5.24
CA SER A 158 17.61 19.90 -5.45
C SER A 158 16.51 19.48 -6.42
N SER A 159 16.90 19.09 -7.65
CA SER A 159 16.17 18.23 -8.58
C SER A 159 14.69 18.58 -8.80
N SER A 160 14.44 19.58 -9.65
CA SER A 160 13.09 20.07 -9.99
C SER A 160 12.11 18.94 -10.32
N GLY A 161 12.45 17.98 -11.18
CA GLY A 161 11.54 16.91 -11.60
C GLY A 161 11.10 15.91 -10.50
N PHE A 162 11.92 15.67 -9.47
CA PHE A 162 11.60 14.71 -8.40
C PHE A 162 10.70 15.32 -7.34
N ARG A 163 11.05 16.52 -6.85
CA ARG A 163 10.17 17.30 -5.98
C ARG A 163 8.86 17.58 -6.69
N ASP A 164 8.90 17.87 -7.99
CA ASP A 164 7.72 18.15 -8.80
C ASP A 164 6.84 16.91 -8.98
N ALA A 165 7.35 15.71 -9.27
CA ALA A 165 6.52 14.50 -9.36
C ALA A 165 5.87 14.11 -8.01
N PHE A 166 6.63 14.13 -6.92
CA PHE A 166 6.09 13.85 -5.59
C PHE A 166 5.08 14.92 -5.16
N SER A 167 5.37 16.20 -5.45
CA SER A 167 4.50 17.33 -5.14
C SER A 167 3.24 17.38 -6.00
N ARG A 168 3.32 17.07 -7.30
CA ARG A 168 2.15 17.01 -8.19
C ARG A 168 1.22 15.87 -7.81
N ILE A 169 1.77 14.74 -7.33
CA ILE A 169 0.98 13.56 -6.96
C ILE A 169 0.42 13.66 -5.52
N MET A 170 1.24 14.14 -4.57
CA MET A 170 0.97 14.15 -3.12
C MET A 170 0.74 15.57 -2.53
N GLY A 171 0.69 16.62 -3.36
CA GLY A 171 0.52 18.03 -2.96
C GLY A 171 1.84 18.80 -2.84
N THR A 172 1.84 20.09 -3.19
CA THR A 172 3.01 20.98 -3.15
C THR A 172 3.45 21.29 -1.72
N ALA A 173 4.76 21.26 -1.47
CA ALA A 173 5.32 21.81 -0.24
C ALA A 173 5.10 23.34 -0.23
N PRO A 174 4.73 23.95 0.91
CA PRO A 174 4.86 25.40 1.09
C PRO A 174 6.31 25.82 0.80
N ALA A 175 6.50 27.04 0.25
CA ALA A 175 7.83 27.58 0.00
C ALA A 175 8.71 27.43 1.26
N LEU A 176 9.89 26.83 1.08
CA LEU A 176 10.82 26.46 2.13
C LEU A 176 11.22 27.72 2.92
N SER A 177 10.59 27.92 4.08
CA SER A 177 11.05 28.88 5.09
C SER A 177 11.97 28.13 6.05
N HIS A 178 13.07 28.77 6.48
CA HIS A 178 14.19 28.20 7.25
C HIS A 178 13.85 27.59 8.63
N GLN A 179 12.58 27.48 9.01
CA GLN A 179 12.10 26.95 10.30
C GLN A 179 10.94 25.93 10.17
N GLN A 180 10.91 25.10 9.13
CA GLN A 180 9.81 24.11 8.98
C GLN A 180 10.15 22.70 9.46
N HIS A 181 9.19 22.12 10.20
CA HIS A 181 9.13 20.70 10.56
C HIS A 181 9.18 19.86 9.29
N ILE A 182 10.11 18.90 9.20
CA ILE A 182 10.27 18.02 8.03
C ILE A 182 9.80 16.63 8.42
N LEU A 183 8.88 16.08 7.64
CA LEU A 183 8.50 14.67 7.74
C LEU A 183 9.17 13.88 6.60
N LYS A 184 9.60 12.66 6.92
CA LYS A 184 10.12 11.70 5.96
C LYS A 184 9.04 10.70 5.59
N ALA A 185 8.96 10.36 4.30
CA ALA A 185 8.09 9.31 3.79
C ALA A 185 8.92 8.14 3.25
N ALA A 186 8.59 6.92 3.65
CA ALA A 186 9.20 5.69 3.15
C ALA A 186 8.16 4.73 2.59
N TRP A 187 8.61 3.94 1.62
CA TRP A 187 7.90 2.79 1.09
C TRP A 187 8.24 1.56 1.95
N ILE A 188 7.22 0.82 2.38
CA ILE A 188 7.37 -0.37 3.23
C ILE A 188 6.62 -1.52 2.56
N ASP A 189 7.34 -2.54 2.11
CA ASP A 189 6.74 -3.73 1.54
C ASP A 189 6.22 -4.65 2.64
N THR A 190 5.00 -5.18 2.48
CA THR A 190 4.38 -6.08 3.47
C THR A 190 3.70 -7.28 2.83
N LYS A 191 3.35 -8.31 3.63
CA LYS A 191 2.63 -9.51 3.13
C LYS A 191 1.29 -9.18 2.47
N LEU A 192 0.68 -8.03 2.80
CA LEU A 192 -0.62 -7.59 2.27
C LEU A 192 -0.51 -6.51 1.20
N GLY A 193 0.69 -6.31 0.66
CA GLY A 193 1.01 -5.27 -0.30
C GLY A 193 1.67 -4.07 0.34
N PRO A 194 2.10 -3.09 -0.47
CA PRO A 194 2.94 -2.02 0.03
C PRO A 194 2.18 -1.01 0.86
N MET A 195 2.90 -0.44 1.81
CA MET A 195 2.46 0.65 2.65
C MET A 195 3.38 1.87 2.45
N ILE A 196 2.83 3.04 2.70
CA ILE A 196 3.59 4.26 2.92
C ILE A 196 3.63 4.54 4.42
N GLY A 197 4.83 4.74 4.95
CA GLY A 197 5.05 5.28 6.28
C GLY A 197 5.45 6.76 6.19
N ILE A 198 4.97 7.59 7.12
CA ILE A 198 5.39 8.99 7.26
C ILE A 198 5.69 9.28 8.72
N SER A 199 6.85 9.87 9.02
CA SER A 199 7.35 10.14 10.37
C SER A 199 8.24 11.38 10.42
N ASP A 200 8.50 11.88 11.62
CA ASP A 200 9.74 12.63 11.91
C ASP A 200 10.76 11.68 12.58
N GLU A 201 11.73 12.24 13.29
CA GLU A 201 12.75 11.47 14.03
C GLU A 201 12.20 10.81 15.30
N GLU A 202 11.04 11.23 15.80
CA GLU A 202 10.50 10.79 17.09
C GLU A 202 9.29 9.86 16.95
N ALA A 203 8.38 10.15 16.01
CA ALA A 203 7.07 9.55 15.96
C ALA A 203 6.61 9.22 14.54
N LEU A 204 5.77 8.18 14.45
CA LEU A 204 5.06 7.81 13.22
C LEU A 204 3.73 8.56 13.14
N TYR A 205 3.49 9.23 12.00
CA TYR A 205 2.31 10.05 11.74
C TYR A 205 1.28 9.34 10.87
N LEU A 206 1.74 8.54 9.92
CA LEU A 206 0.89 7.82 8.97
C LEU A 206 1.53 6.48 8.62
N LEU A 207 0.71 5.44 8.55
CA LEU A 207 1.06 4.14 8.02
C LEU A 207 -0.17 3.56 7.31
N GLU A 208 -0.13 3.53 5.99
CA GLU A 208 -1.28 3.08 5.20
C GLU A 208 -0.91 2.36 3.92
N PHE A 209 -1.82 1.50 3.46
CA PHE A 209 -1.67 0.83 2.16
C PHE A 209 -1.73 1.83 1.01
N VAL A 210 -0.82 1.69 0.05
CA VAL A 210 -0.67 2.66 -1.06
C VAL A 210 -1.88 2.69 -2.01
N ASP A 211 -2.67 1.62 -2.01
CA ASP A 211 -3.90 1.49 -2.80
C ASP A 211 -5.14 1.98 -2.03
N ARG A 212 -5.02 2.42 -0.76
CA ARG A 212 -6.12 2.98 0.02
C ARG A 212 -6.80 4.12 -0.73
N ARG A 213 -8.13 4.09 -0.76
CA ARG A 213 -8.91 5.20 -1.32
C ARG A 213 -8.81 6.43 -0.42
N GLY A 214 -8.30 7.52 -0.98
CA GLY A 214 -8.21 8.81 -0.28
C GLY A 214 -6.87 9.07 0.40
N LEU A 215 -5.90 8.17 0.27
CA LEU A 215 -4.55 8.33 0.81
C LEU A 215 -3.91 9.67 0.42
N GLU A 216 -4.08 10.11 -0.84
CA GLU A 216 -3.50 11.37 -1.30
C GLU A 216 -4.07 12.57 -0.53
N LYS A 217 -5.38 12.56 -0.26
CA LYS A 217 -6.05 13.58 0.55
C LYS A 217 -5.65 13.51 2.02
N GLU A 218 -5.31 12.32 2.51
CA GLU A 218 -4.85 12.14 3.89
C GLU A 218 -3.45 12.71 4.08
N VAL A 219 -2.57 12.49 3.11
CA VAL A 219 -1.23 13.09 3.10
C VAL A 219 -1.32 14.61 2.92
N GLU A 220 -2.20 15.11 2.07
CA GLU A 220 -2.48 16.54 1.92
C GLU A 220 -2.95 17.17 3.24
N ARG A 221 -3.95 16.58 3.90
CA ARG A 221 -4.42 17.03 5.23
C ARG A 221 -3.34 16.93 6.30
N LEU A 222 -2.48 15.92 6.23
CA LEU A 222 -1.35 15.80 7.15
C LEU A 222 -0.43 17.00 6.99
N ARG A 223 -0.04 17.36 5.75
CA ARG A 223 0.76 18.56 5.45
C ARG A 223 0.10 19.84 5.97
N GLU A 224 -1.19 20.02 5.72
CA GLU A 224 -1.92 21.21 6.17
C GLU A 224 -1.90 21.35 7.70
N LYS A 225 -2.13 20.25 8.41
CA LYS A 225 -2.20 20.25 9.88
C LYS A 225 -0.84 20.38 10.55
N THR A 226 0.22 19.80 9.98
CA THR A 226 1.56 19.86 10.55
C THR A 226 2.37 21.05 10.02
N LYS A 227 1.91 21.70 8.95
CA LYS A 227 2.67 22.67 8.17
C LYS A 227 4.04 22.14 7.72
N ALA A 228 4.16 20.81 7.62
CA ALA A 228 5.43 20.16 7.35
C ALA A 228 5.64 19.89 5.87
N ALA A 229 6.89 20.02 5.43
CA ALA A 229 7.32 19.44 4.17
C ALA A 229 7.43 17.92 4.35
N ILE A 230 6.70 17.15 3.54
CA ILE A 230 6.87 15.70 3.45
C ILE A 230 7.80 15.42 2.27
N VAL A 231 8.96 14.87 2.57
CA VAL A 231 9.98 14.50 1.59
C VAL A 231 10.29 13.02 1.74
N PRO A 232 10.71 12.34 0.67
CA PRO A 232 11.20 10.97 0.82
C PRO A 232 12.35 10.82 1.81
N GLY A 233 12.47 9.66 2.44
CA GLY A 233 13.58 9.40 3.36
C GLY A 233 13.22 8.35 4.39
N SER A 234 14.14 8.11 5.30
CA SER A 234 14.00 7.09 6.34
C SER A 234 14.46 7.67 7.67
N THR A 235 13.61 7.53 8.69
CA THR A 235 13.94 7.86 10.09
C THR A 235 13.92 6.60 10.94
N GLU A 236 14.34 6.68 12.20
CA GLU A 236 14.26 5.53 13.12
C GLU A 236 12.83 4.95 13.20
N PRO A 237 11.76 5.75 13.42
CA PRO A 237 10.40 5.23 13.46
C PRO A 237 10.00 4.39 12.23
N LEU A 238 10.46 4.77 11.03
CA LEU A 238 10.17 4.04 9.78
C LEU A 238 10.91 2.71 9.70
N ARG A 239 12.19 2.68 10.07
CA ARG A 239 12.98 1.43 10.10
C ARG A 239 12.46 0.49 11.19
N SER A 240 12.08 1.06 12.33
CA SER A 240 11.50 0.34 13.47
C SER A 240 10.17 -0.30 13.10
N ILE A 241 9.27 0.46 12.46
CA ILE A 241 7.96 -0.07 12.11
C ILE A 241 8.03 -1.12 10.99
N GLU A 242 8.93 -0.96 10.00
CA GLU A 242 9.17 -1.98 8.98
C GLU A 242 9.57 -3.32 9.61
N LYS A 243 10.54 -3.32 10.54
CA LYS A 243 10.95 -4.52 11.28
C LYS A 243 9.80 -5.14 12.08
N LYS A 244 9.02 -4.31 12.78
CA LYS A 244 7.87 -4.75 13.57
C LYS A 244 6.74 -5.32 12.72
N LEU A 245 6.47 -4.74 11.55
CA LEU A 245 5.50 -5.27 10.60
C LEU A 245 5.93 -6.65 10.12
N ASN A 246 7.20 -6.85 9.76
CA ASN A 246 7.72 -8.16 9.39
C ASN A 246 7.51 -9.19 10.51
N ALA A 247 7.91 -8.86 11.74
CA ALA A 247 7.69 -9.72 12.90
C ALA A 247 6.19 -10.00 13.16
N TYR A 248 5.31 -9.01 13.02
CA TYR A 248 3.86 -9.18 13.14
C TYR A 248 3.33 -10.16 12.11
N PHE A 249 3.71 -9.98 10.84
CA PHE A 249 3.28 -10.83 9.75
C PHE A 249 3.86 -12.25 9.83
N ASP A 250 4.99 -12.43 10.49
CA ASP A 250 5.60 -13.73 10.78
C ASP A 250 5.07 -14.38 12.07
N GLY A 251 4.13 -13.73 12.76
CA GLY A 251 3.53 -14.24 14.00
C GLY A 251 4.42 -14.07 15.25
N ALA A 252 5.58 -13.43 15.12
CA ALA A 252 6.53 -13.19 16.21
C ALA A 252 6.22 -11.92 17.04
N LEU A 253 5.25 -11.10 16.61
CA LEU A 253 4.86 -9.88 17.32
C LEU A 253 3.34 -9.77 17.45
N SER A 254 2.84 -9.68 18.69
CA SER A 254 1.42 -9.52 19.01
C SER A 254 1.04 -8.10 19.44
N SER A 255 2.02 -7.22 19.71
CA SER A 255 1.78 -5.83 20.11
C SER A 255 2.82 -4.87 19.53
N PHE A 256 2.38 -3.65 19.19
CA PHE A 256 3.26 -2.60 18.66
C PHE A 256 3.61 -1.59 19.74
N GLN A 257 4.88 -1.54 20.12
CA GLN A 257 5.43 -0.46 20.93
C GLN A 257 6.06 0.60 20.01
N THR A 258 5.23 1.49 19.45
CA THR A 258 5.68 2.52 18.52
C THR A 258 5.14 3.87 19.00
N ILE A 259 5.98 4.91 18.98
CA ILE A 259 5.54 6.26 19.32
C ILE A 259 4.72 6.80 18.14
N LEU A 260 3.46 7.14 18.40
CA LEU A 260 2.50 7.57 17.38
C LEU A 260 2.12 9.03 17.57
N LYS A 261 2.16 9.81 16.49
CA LYS A 261 1.53 11.12 16.44
C LYS A 261 0.13 11.00 15.85
N ILE A 262 -0.86 10.91 16.73
CA ILE A 262 -2.26 10.73 16.32
C ILE A 262 -2.91 12.09 16.01
N ILE A 263 -3.30 12.33 14.75
CA ILE A 263 -3.90 13.58 14.31
C ILE A 263 -5.38 13.37 13.95
N GLY A 264 -6.27 13.73 14.88
CA GLY A 264 -7.73 13.64 14.68
C GLY A 264 -8.50 14.50 15.65
N THR A 265 -9.82 14.58 15.47
CA THR A 265 -10.71 15.25 16.42
C THR A 265 -10.65 14.56 17.78
N PRO A 266 -11.04 15.23 18.89
CA PRO A 266 -11.08 14.59 20.21
C PRO A 266 -11.88 13.28 20.22
N PHE A 267 -13.01 13.25 19.50
CA PHE A 267 -13.82 12.04 19.35
C PHE A 267 -13.08 10.93 18.60
N GLN A 268 -12.41 11.24 17.48
CA GLN A 268 -11.62 10.26 16.73
C GLN A 268 -10.49 9.69 17.60
N GLN A 269 -9.76 10.54 18.33
CA GLN A 269 -8.71 10.10 19.23
C GLN A 269 -9.24 9.19 20.34
N LYS A 270 -10.42 9.48 20.89
CA LYS A 270 -11.07 8.63 21.90
C LYS A 270 -11.37 7.24 21.32
N VAL A 271 -11.96 7.18 20.12
CA VAL A 271 -12.21 5.92 19.40
C VAL A 271 -10.91 5.16 19.15
N TRP A 272 -9.87 5.82 18.61
CA TRP A 272 -8.62 5.15 18.26
C TRP A 272 -7.81 4.65 19.46
N ARG A 273 -7.92 5.31 20.63
CA ARG A 273 -7.37 4.78 21.89
C ARG A 273 -8.12 3.52 22.33
N GLU A 274 -9.43 3.49 22.16
CA GLU A 274 -10.23 2.30 22.45
C GLU A 274 -9.90 1.14 21.49
N LEU A 275 -9.66 1.42 20.20
CA LEU A 275 -9.19 0.41 19.25
C LEU A 275 -7.89 -0.25 19.72
N GLN A 276 -6.93 0.53 20.22
CA GLN A 276 -5.64 0.02 20.69
C GLN A 276 -5.76 -0.88 21.93
N ARG A 277 -6.89 -0.85 22.64
CA ARG A 277 -7.15 -1.73 23.79
C ARG A 277 -7.70 -3.10 23.38
N ILE A 278 -8.15 -3.26 22.14
CA ILE A 278 -8.63 -4.55 21.65
C ILE A 278 -7.42 -5.50 21.55
N PRO A 279 -7.37 -6.63 22.29
CA PRO A 279 -6.23 -7.53 22.26
C PRO A 279 -6.00 -8.16 20.88
N TYR A 280 -4.77 -8.63 20.66
CA TYR A 280 -4.41 -9.44 19.49
C TYR A 280 -5.30 -10.69 19.41
N GLY A 281 -5.80 -11.02 18.22
CA GLY A 281 -6.67 -12.18 18.02
C GLY A 281 -8.10 -12.01 18.53
N GLN A 282 -8.46 -10.85 19.08
CA GLN A 282 -9.82 -10.55 19.52
C GLN A 282 -10.50 -9.51 18.64
N THR A 283 -11.82 -9.61 18.55
CA THR A 283 -12.66 -8.63 17.86
C THR A 283 -13.63 -7.94 18.83
N ARG A 284 -14.12 -6.76 18.42
CA ARG A 284 -15.23 -6.05 19.08
C ARG A 284 -16.22 -5.54 18.04
N SER A 285 -17.47 -5.32 18.44
CA SER A 285 -18.48 -4.68 17.60
C SER A 285 -18.40 -3.16 17.69
N TYR A 286 -18.93 -2.46 16.69
CA TYR A 286 -19.06 -1.00 16.73
C TYR A 286 -19.90 -0.50 17.93
N THR A 287 -20.85 -1.32 18.39
CA THR A 287 -21.68 -1.02 19.56
C THR A 287 -20.86 -1.07 20.84
N GLU A 288 -20.09 -2.14 21.04
CA GLU A 288 -19.19 -2.26 22.21
C GLU A 288 -18.18 -1.11 22.28
N ILE A 289 -17.61 -0.70 21.13
CA ILE A 289 -16.70 0.46 21.11
C ILE A 289 -17.44 1.75 21.51
N ALA A 290 -18.69 1.94 21.05
CA ALA A 290 -19.50 3.10 21.40
C ALA A 290 -19.84 3.14 22.90
N GLU A 291 -20.12 1.98 23.50
CA GLU A 291 -20.36 1.83 24.94
C GLU A 291 -19.09 2.11 25.76
N ASN A 292 -17.96 1.51 25.38
CA ASN A 292 -16.68 1.68 26.09
C ASN A 292 -16.17 3.12 26.09
N ILE A 293 -16.50 3.90 25.05
CA ILE A 293 -16.19 5.35 25.02
C ILE A 293 -17.29 6.21 25.66
N SER A 294 -18.25 5.61 26.37
CA SER A 294 -19.38 6.30 27.01
C SER A 294 -20.19 7.15 26.01
N SER A 295 -20.42 6.63 24.81
CA SER A 295 -21.24 7.26 23.78
C SER A 295 -22.11 6.24 23.02
N PRO A 296 -23.04 5.52 23.70
CA PRO A 296 -23.77 4.38 23.10
C PRO A 296 -24.56 4.73 21.84
N ALA A 297 -25.11 5.96 21.75
CA ALA A 297 -25.84 6.43 20.56
C ALA A 297 -24.92 6.71 19.35
N ALA A 298 -23.60 6.71 19.53
CA ALA A 298 -22.63 7.16 18.53
C ALA A 298 -22.08 6.04 17.62
N VAL A 299 -22.73 4.88 17.52
CA VAL A 299 -22.27 3.73 16.71
C VAL A 299 -21.85 4.12 15.28
N ARG A 300 -22.67 4.92 14.59
CA ARG A 300 -22.34 5.40 13.22
C ARG A 300 -21.13 6.34 13.20
N ALA A 301 -20.96 7.17 14.23
CA ALA A 301 -19.82 8.06 14.35
C ALA A 301 -18.54 7.28 14.67
N VAL A 302 -18.62 6.24 15.51
CA VAL A 302 -17.54 5.29 15.76
C VAL A 302 -17.11 4.60 14.47
N ALA A 303 -18.06 4.09 13.67
CA ALA A 303 -17.74 3.46 12.39
C ALA A 303 -17.02 4.41 11.42
N ARG A 304 -17.44 5.69 11.38
CA ARG A 304 -16.75 6.72 10.59
C ARG A 304 -15.35 7.00 11.12
N ALA A 305 -15.19 7.16 12.45
CA ALA A 305 -13.89 7.37 13.08
C ALA A 305 -12.93 6.19 12.84
N ASN A 306 -13.42 4.95 12.91
CA ASN A 306 -12.68 3.73 12.58
C ASN A 306 -12.13 3.78 11.15
N GLY A 307 -12.96 4.20 10.19
CA GLY A 307 -12.55 4.37 8.79
C GLY A 307 -11.60 5.53 8.53
N CYS A 308 -11.48 6.48 9.46
CA CYS A 308 -10.53 7.61 9.39
C CYS A 308 -9.17 7.29 10.03
N ASN A 309 -8.96 6.09 10.56
CA ASN A 309 -7.64 5.70 11.06
C ASN A 309 -6.59 5.82 9.96
N GLN A 310 -5.44 6.43 10.26
CA GLN A 310 -4.31 6.65 9.34
C GLN A 310 -3.07 5.83 9.72
N LEU A 311 -3.17 4.99 10.75
CA LEU A 311 -2.11 4.15 11.28
C LEU A 311 -2.62 2.70 11.25
N ALA A 312 -2.82 2.17 10.04
CA ALA A 312 -3.35 0.83 9.82
C ALA A 312 -2.47 -0.22 10.50
N ILE A 313 -3.09 -1.35 10.89
CA ILE A 313 -2.49 -2.47 11.65
C ILE A 313 -2.12 -2.07 13.09
N ILE A 314 -1.37 -0.99 13.29
CA ILE A 314 -0.93 -0.51 14.62
C ILE A 314 -2.13 -0.06 15.45
N ILE A 315 -2.96 0.82 14.91
CA ILE A 315 -4.29 1.10 15.45
C ILE A 315 -5.22 0.08 14.80
N PRO A 316 -5.69 -0.95 15.52
CA PRO A 316 -6.21 -2.16 14.90
C PRO A 316 -7.69 -2.02 14.49
N CYS A 317 -7.97 -1.11 13.56
CA CYS A 317 -9.32 -0.85 13.04
C CYS A 317 -9.92 -2.06 12.29
N HIS A 318 -9.09 -3.04 11.91
CA HIS A 318 -9.52 -4.33 11.37
C HIS A 318 -10.20 -5.21 12.41
N ARG A 319 -9.93 -5.05 13.71
CA ARG A 319 -10.53 -5.84 14.79
C ARG A 319 -11.99 -5.46 15.12
N VAL A 320 -12.53 -4.42 14.49
CA VAL A 320 -13.93 -4.01 14.71
C VAL A 320 -14.85 -4.60 13.64
N ILE A 321 -15.83 -5.40 14.02
CA ILE A 321 -16.76 -6.08 13.12
C ILE A 321 -18.22 -5.68 13.39
N ARG A 322 -19.16 -6.17 12.58
CA ARG A 322 -20.58 -5.99 12.89
C ARG A 322 -20.99 -6.92 14.04
N ALA A 323 -22.05 -6.55 14.76
CA ALA A 323 -22.57 -7.34 15.88
C ALA A 323 -23.04 -8.76 15.46
N ASN A 324 -23.41 -8.94 14.19
CA ASN A 324 -23.79 -10.24 13.63
C ASN A 324 -22.59 -11.10 13.18
N GLY A 325 -21.35 -10.67 13.45
CA GLY A 325 -20.13 -11.37 13.04
C GLY A 325 -19.60 -11.01 11.64
N ASP A 326 -20.39 -10.30 10.82
CA ASP A 326 -19.98 -9.98 9.45
C ASP A 326 -18.84 -8.96 9.40
N LEU A 327 -17.94 -9.18 8.44
CA LEU A 327 -16.94 -8.19 8.06
C LEU A 327 -17.60 -7.06 7.28
N ALA A 328 -17.45 -5.83 7.77
CA ALA A 328 -17.78 -4.65 7.00
C ALA A 328 -16.83 -3.50 7.27
N GLY A 329 -16.60 -2.71 6.21
CA GLY A 329 -15.78 -1.52 6.24
C GLY A 329 -14.32 -1.80 6.61
N TYR A 330 -13.42 -1.57 5.65
CA TYR A 330 -12.00 -1.45 5.94
C TYR A 330 -11.38 -0.54 4.89
N ALA A 331 -10.64 0.47 5.33
CA ALA A 331 -10.04 1.43 4.41
C ALA A 331 -9.03 0.77 3.45
N GLY A 332 -8.32 -0.26 3.93
CA GLY A 332 -7.45 -1.11 3.13
C GLY A 332 -8.15 -2.27 2.39
N GLY A 333 -9.48 -2.35 2.37
CA GLY A 333 -10.25 -3.40 1.67
C GLY A 333 -10.55 -4.68 2.48
N LEU A 334 -11.73 -5.28 2.24
CA LEU A 334 -12.25 -6.38 3.05
C LEU A 334 -11.35 -7.63 3.08
N ASN A 335 -10.67 -7.94 1.97
CA ASN A 335 -9.75 -9.09 1.91
C ASN A 335 -8.59 -8.95 2.89
N ARG A 336 -8.01 -7.75 3.03
CA ARG A 336 -6.95 -7.49 4.02
C ARG A 336 -7.47 -7.62 5.45
N LYS A 337 -8.67 -7.09 5.71
CA LYS A 337 -9.30 -7.21 7.03
C LYS A 337 -9.53 -8.67 7.42
N LYS A 338 -10.06 -9.47 6.50
CA LYS A 338 -10.27 -10.91 6.70
C LYS A 338 -8.95 -11.61 7.03
N TRP A 339 -7.93 -11.40 6.18
CA TRP A 339 -6.61 -11.99 6.37
C TRP A 339 -5.97 -11.61 7.71
N LEU A 340 -6.04 -10.33 8.11
CA LEU A 340 -5.48 -9.86 9.38
C LEU A 340 -6.16 -10.53 10.58
N ILE A 341 -7.49 -10.66 10.56
CA ILE A 341 -8.22 -11.34 11.64
C ILE A 341 -7.84 -12.82 11.70
N GLU A 342 -7.81 -13.50 10.55
CA GLU A 342 -7.44 -14.93 10.47
C GLU A 342 -6.00 -15.16 10.95
N HIS A 343 -5.06 -14.34 10.48
CA HIS A 343 -3.66 -14.36 10.92
C HIS A 343 -3.55 -14.22 12.43
N GLU A 344 -4.22 -13.22 13.01
CA GLU A 344 -4.16 -13.02 14.46
C GLU A 344 -4.83 -14.15 15.24
N SER A 345 -5.96 -14.69 14.75
CA SER A 345 -6.64 -15.83 15.39
C SER A 345 -5.76 -17.08 15.41
N MET A 346 -5.18 -17.43 14.26
CA MET A 346 -4.32 -18.62 14.13
C MET A 346 -3.07 -18.53 15.01
N MET A 347 -2.40 -17.38 15.00
CA MET A 347 -1.20 -17.18 15.81
C MET A 347 -1.52 -17.15 17.31
N ASN A 348 -2.70 -16.65 17.70
CA ASN A 348 -3.14 -16.63 19.09
C ASN A 348 -3.49 -18.04 19.62
N GLU A 349 -3.95 -18.93 18.74
CA GLU A 349 -4.22 -20.35 19.06
C GLU A 349 -2.98 -21.24 18.98
N GLY A 350 -1.80 -20.70 18.65
CA GLY A 350 -0.55 -21.46 18.51
C GLY A 350 -0.52 -22.36 17.26
N ILE A 351 -1.43 -22.14 16.31
CA ILE A 351 -1.51 -22.90 15.07
C ILE A 351 -0.48 -22.33 14.09
N THR A 352 0.56 -23.11 13.79
CA THR A 352 1.47 -22.79 12.69
C THR A 352 0.73 -22.99 11.36
N PRO A 353 0.82 -22.06 10.40
CA PRO A 353 0.07 -22.20 9.16
C PRO A 353 0.67 -23.35 8.35
N ASP A 354 -0.15 -24.34 8.02
CA ASP A 354 0.17 -25.29 6.97
C ASP A 354 0.13 -24.50 5.65
N LEU A 355 1.30 -24.21 5.10
CA LEU A 355 1.49 -23.46 3.85
C LEU A 355 0.97 -24.28 2.67
N LYS A 356 -0.35 -24.34 2.48
CA LYS A 356 -0.96 -24.85 1.25
C LYS A 356 -2.02 -23.88 0.71
N LEU A 357 -1.63 -23.32 -0.44
CA LEU A 357 -2.37 -22.61 -1.51
C LEU A 357 -2.62 -21.11 -1.33
#